data_AF-A0AAW2QAK7-F1
#
_entry.id   AF-A0AAW2QAK7-F1
#
_cell.length_a   1.000
_cell.length_b   1.000
_cell.length_c   1.000
_cell.angle_alpha   90.00
_cell.angle_beta   90.00
_cell.angle_gamma   90.00
#
_symmetry.space_group_name_H-M   'P 1'
#
loop_
_entity.id
_entity.type
_entity.pdbx_description
1 polymer ?
#
loop_
_entity_poly.entity_id
_entity_poly.type
_entity_poly.pdbx_seq_one_letter_code
_entity_poly.pdbx_strand_id
1 'polypeptide(L)'
;MLSRRRPAKSNNPFVPPFAQPNKLTADGAAAAQCEPASSNASLEAGEAEFSRSPTPLEKMVSVLADAGCTLINAAGPPFLPSNLYNFRQRLDGVLAVDSFLRSQFLKGFSDYISSTSNLRRVLLPCDRDGFGSVRRESLVQLLLLVKSIQQDLLDMLLEKLPEYFDMDPLDGGGGLSSPLPLDEDIARLILNQFRWLDFLVNSEAFAEKLLQILSISPHHLKKEIIGSLAEMIGDHNNKSLVSSLEQMLQEDSSIIVPVLDSFSNLNLDDLLHDQVIMIALSCIRTIDIEHMPYLLRFLLLSAKESNARRIISQIREQLKFVGASQARALQHNELKGKTVIDNTEASILDALRSNLRFKNMLCLELLKELKSLEEPRDHKVIDIWLLALVFMSCESLQKSVEKLFKKKILEGCIQDHMFENCIHGIKDLPKDYLPTFLSLSAYLLACKEQRAQEFGIHMYTCIFDEFSDAYSRQEVYEVFILLAVAAQYSSQPYGFPIANELLMILRKQANY
;
A
#
# COMPACT_ATOMS: atom_id res chain seq x y z
N MET A 1 -3.91 -43.76 35.41
CA MET A 1 -2.83 -44.44 36.14
C MET A 1 -1.48 -43.98 35.59
N LEU A 2 -0.57 -43.53 36.47
CA LEU A 2 0.91 -43.47 36.37
C LEU A 2 1.52 -42.65 35.20
N SER A 3 2.01 -41.41 35.36
CA SER A 3 3.16 -40.87 36.11
C SER A 3 4.48 -40.71 35.32
N ARG A 4 4.83 -39.43 35.10
CA ARG A 4 6.17 -38.76 35.16
C ARG A 4 7.28 -39.14 34.14
N ARG A 5 7.84 -38.11 33.48
CA ARG A 5 9.14 -37.46 33.86
C ARG A 5 9.41 -36.15 33.07
N ARG A 6 9.88 -35.12 33.78
CA ARG A 6 10.46 -33.85 33.25
C ARG A 6 11.97 -34.03 33.00
N PRO A 7 12.60 -33.30 32.07
CA PRO A 7 14.05 -33.09 32.07
C PRO A 7 14.46 -31.80 32.79
N ALA A 8 15.76 -31.72 33.08
CA ALA A 8 16.40 -31.04 34.20
C ALA A 8 16.80 -29.57 33.96
N LYS A 9 16.97 -28.85 35.07
CA LYS A 9 17.54 -27.50 35.20
C LYS A 9 19.06 -27.53 35.02
N SER A 10 19.62 -26.64 34.20
CA SER A 10 21.06 -26.36 34.18
C SER A 10 21.43 -25.31 35.22
N ASN A 11 22.36 -25.65 36.11
CA ASN A 11 23.02 -24.74 37.03
C ASN A 11 24.07 -23.90 36.27
N ASN A 12 24.01 -22.57 36.40
CA ASN A 12 25.19 -21.71 36.36
C ASN A 12 24.94 -20.50 37.29
N PRO A 13 25.85 -20.18 38.22
CA PRO A 13 25.69 -19.06 39.14
C PRO A 13 26.17 -17.76 38.47
N PHE A 14 25.26 -16.79 38.33
CA PHE A 14 25.60 -15.42 37.93
C PHE A 14 25.70 -14.54 39.17
N VAL A 15 26.82 -13.85 39.32
CA VAL A 15 27.20 -12.99 40.45
C VAL A 15 26.67 -11.57 40.22
N PRO A 16 25.93 -10.95 41.16
CA PRO A 16 25.51 -9.55 41.03
C PRO A 16 26.60 -8.59 41.54
N PRO A 17 26.87 -7.48 40.85
CA PRO A 17 27.79 -6.46 41.34
C PRO A 17 27.03 -5.34 42.10
N PHE A 18 27.57 -4.97 43.27
CA PHE A 18 27.27 -3.79 44.12
C PHE A 18 25.98 -3.85 44.96
N ALA A 19 26.06 -4.15 46.26
CA ALA A 19 26.49 -3.32 47.41
C ALA A 19 25.41 -2.31 47.88
N GLN A 20 24.64 -2.73 48.90
CA GLN A 20 23.79 -1.87 49.72
C GLN A 20 24.65 -1.09 50.74
N PRO A 21 24.38 0.20 51.02
CA PRO A 21 24.85 0.83 52.25
C PRO A 21 23.82 0.69 53.38
N ASN A 22 24.37 0.44 54.56
CA ASN A 22 23.72 0.14 55.82
C ASN A 22 22.89 1.31 56.41
N LYS A 23 21.86 0.94 57.17
CA LYS A 23 21.24 1.75 58.22
C LYS A 23 22.17 1.82 59.44
N LEU A 24 22.49 3.03 59.91
CA LEU A 24 23.01 3.36 61.26
C LEU A 24 22.48 4.77 61.60
N THR A 25 21.41 4.88 62.39
CA THR A 25 21.35 5.25 63.84
C THR A 25 21.89 6.63 64.19
N ALA A 26 21.00 7.42 64.81
CA ALA A 26 21.23 8.72 65.42
C ALA A 26 22.07 8.62 66.70
N ASP A 27 22.89 9.64 66.96
CA ASP A 27 23.02 10.34 68.25
C ASP A 27 24.12 11.42 68.17
N GLY A 28 23.94 12.54 68.89
CA GLY A 28 25.04 13.42 69.29
C GLY A 28 24.83 14.92 69.05
N ALA A 29 24.17 15.58 69.99
CA ALA A 29 24.17 17.04 70.14
C ALA A 29 25.51 17.57 70.68
N ALA A 30 25.95 18.73 70.22
CA ALA A 30 26.83 19.64 70.96
C ALA A 30 26.65 21.09 70.48
N ALA A 31 26.20 21.93 71.39
CA ALA A 31 26.00 23.36 71.25
C ALA A 31 27.30 24.15 71.46
N ALA A 32 27.46 25.30 70.79
CA ALA A 32 28.12 26.49 71.35
C ALA A 32 27.92 27.74 70.45
N GLN A 33 27.10 28.67 70.97
CA GLN A 33 27.34 30.12 71.12
C GLN A 33 27.21 31.09 69.92
N CYS A 34 26.06 31.79 69.94
CA CYS A 34 25.80 33.22 69.67
C CYS A 34 26.87 34.15 70.33
N GLU A 35 27.17 35.41 69.98
CA GLU A 35 26.44 36.55 69.36
C GLU A 35 27.45 37.77 69.24
N PRO A 36 27.08 39.04 68.99
CA PRO A 36 26.70 39.71 67.73
C PRO A 36 27.58 40.97 67.40
N ALA A 37 27.34 41.60 66.25
CA ALA A 37 27.49 43.04 66.13
C ALA A 37 26.42 43.60 65.18
N SER A 38 25.57 44.43 65.75
CA SER A 38 24.42 45.10 65.16
C SER A 38 24.81 46.40 64.46
N SER A 39 24.11 46.71 63.36
CA SER A 39 23.84 48.09 62.97
C SER A 39 22.50 48.14 62.24
N ASN A 40 21.47 48.57 62.96
CA ASN A 40 20.13 48.88 62.48
C ASN A 40 20.11 50.21 61.72
N ALA A 41 19.30 50.26 60.65
CA ALA A 41 18.53 51.40 60.11
C ALA A 41 18.26 51.10 58.61
N SER A 42 17.06 51.05 58.03
CA SER A 42 15.72 51.43 58.45
C SER A 42 14.71 50.68 57.57
N LEU A 43 13.53 50.42 58.12
CA LEU A 43 12.35 49.94 57.43
C LEU A 43 11.87 50.95 56.38
N GLU A 44 11.66 50.51 55.13
CA GLU A 44 10.49 50.93 54.35
C GLU A 44 9.89 49.70 53.67
N ALA A 45 8.68 49.38 54.12
CA ALA A 45 7.82 48.39 53.53
C ALA A 45 7.35 48.86 52.15
N GLY A 46 7.54 48.01 51.15
CA GLY A 46 6.94 48.12 49.84
C GLY A 46 6.42 46.75 49.43
N GLU A 47 5.38 46.30 50.11
CA GLU A 47 4.51 45.21 49.64
C GLU A 47 3.94 45.63 48.27
N ALA A 48 4.46 45.02 47.22
CA ALA A 48 3.82 44.99 45.92
C ALA A 48 3.88 43.55 45.40
N GLU A 49 3.29 42.62 46.15
CA GLU A 49 2.73 41.41 45.55
C GLU A 49 1.55 41.84 44.69
N PHE A 50 1.85 42.21 43.44
CA PHE A 50 0.84 42.20 42.40
C PHE A 50 0.34 40.76 42.31
N SER A 51 -0.89 40.53 42.76
CA SER A 51 -1.67 39.34 42.46
C SER A 51 -1.93 39.29 40.95
N ARG A 52 -0.89 38.96 40.18
CA ARG A 52 -0.98 38.76 38.74
C ARG A 52 -1.85 37.53 38.57
N SER A 53 -3.04 37.70 38.00
CA SER A 53 -3.88 36.56 37.63
C SER A 53 -3.03 35.58 36.80
N PRO A 54 -3.05 34.27 37.12
CA PRO A 54 -2.15 33.33 36.49
C PRO A 54 -2.36 33.33 34.97
N THR A 55 -1.26 33.31 34.22
CA THR A 55 -1.31 33.34 32.75
C THR A 55 -2.02 32.08 32.22
N PRO A 56 -2.59 32.10 31.00
CA PRO A 56 -3.20 30.91 30.41
C PRO A 56 -2.23 29.70 30.39
N LEU A 57 -0.94 29.96 30.16
CA LEU A 57 0.12 28.96 30.22
C LEU A 57 0.30 28.39 31.64
N GLU A 58 0.38 29.24 32.67
CA GLU A 58 0.50 28.79 34.06
C GLU A 58 -0.71 27.95 34.49
N LYS A 59 -1.92 28.34 34.09
CA LYS A 59 -3.14 27.56 34.36
C LYS A 59 -3.10 26.21 33.67
N MET A 60 -2.71 26.15 32.39
CA MET A 60 -2.56 24.89 31.67
C MET A 60 -1.54 23.97 32.34
N VAL A 61 -0.37 24.50 32.70
CA VAL A 61 0.68 23.74 33.40
C VAL A 61 0.18 23.24 34.76
N SER A 62 -0.54 24.07 35.52
CA SER A 62 -1.15 23.68 36.80
C SER A 62 -2.13 22.52 36.62
N VAL A 63 -3.03 22.61 35.64
CA VAL A 63 -4.03 21.56 35.36
C VAL A 63 -3.36 20.24 34.95
N LEU A 64 -2.31 20.29 34.13
CA LEU A 64 -1.53 19.11 33.75
C LEU A 64 -0.77 18.52 34.95
N ALA A 65 -0.13 19.36 35.76
CA ALA A 65 0.62 18.95 36.94
C ALA A 65 -0.29 18.30 37.99
N ASP A 66 -1.47 18.88 38.20
CA ASP A 66 -2.51 18.32 39.06
C ASP A 66 -2.93 16.92 38.60
N ALA A 67 -3.03 16.70 37.28
CA ALA A 67 -3.32 15.40 36.69
C ALA A 67 -2.11 14.44 36.65
N GLY A 68 -0.93 14.88 37.09
CA GLY A 68 0.29 14.08 37.17
C GLY A 68 1.17 14.10 35.91
N CYS A 69 0.97 15.07 35.02
CA CYS A 69 1.80 15.30 33.84
C CYS A 69 2.67 16.55 34.01
N THR A 70 3.96 16.47 33.69
CA THR A 70 4.88 17.62 33.76
C THR A 70 5.60 17.87 32.46
N LEU A 71 5.73 19.15 32.09
CA LEU A 71 6.37 19.61 30.85
C LEU A 71 7.88 19.90 31.01
N ILE A 72 8.50 19.52 32.13
CA ILE A 72 9.82 20.02 32.58
C ILE A 72 11.01 19.34 31.85
N ASN A 73 10.77 18.44 30.89
CA ASN A 73 11.83 17.74 30.18
C ASN A 73 12.40 18.53 28.99
N ALA A 74 13.38 19.41 29.19
CA ALA A 74 13.88 20.35 28.16
C ALA A 74 14.33 19.71 26.82
N ALA A 75 14.76 18.44 26.82
CA ALA A 75 15.30 17.77 25.62
C ALA A 75 14.42 16.61 25.09
N GLY A 76 13.37 16.23 25.81
CA GLY A 76 12.56 15.04 25.49
C GLY A 76 11.06 15.24 25.69
N PRO A 77 10.26 14.17 25.49
CA PRO A 77 8.82 14.24 25.64
C PRO A 77 8.40 14.53 27.09
N PRO A 78 7.19 15.06 27.32
CA PRO A 78 6.63 15.28 28.65
C PRO A 78 6.62 14.02 29.51
N PHE A 79 6.72 14.18 30.83
CA PHE A 79 6.53 13.05 31.74
C PHE A 79 5.04 12.79 31.92
N LEU A 80 4.60 11.59 31.54
CA LEU A 80 3.22 11.13 31.68
C LEU A 80 3.02 10.35 32.97
N PRO A 81 1.82 10.39 33.58
CA PRO A 81 1.53 9.66 34.80
C PRO A 81 1.48 8.15 34.60
N SER A 82 1.60 7.39 35.70
CA SER A 82 1.54 5.92 35.68
C SER A 82 0.16 5.37 35.26
N ASN A 83 -0.92 6.10 35.50
CA ASN A 83 -2.28 5.71 35.14
C ASN A 83 -2.90 6.71 34.15
N LEU A 84 -2.87 6.36 32.87
CA LEU A 84 -3.34 7.20 31.77
C LEU A 84 -4.87 7.30 31.71
N TYR A 85 -5.58 6.30 32.22
CA TYR A 85 -7.05 6.36 32.33
C TYR A 85 -7.49 7.43 33.35
N ASN A 86 -6.89 7.41 34.55
CA ASN A 86 -7.19 8.41 35.58
C ASN A 86 -6.81 9.82 35.14
N PHE A 87 -5.70 9.96 34.40
CA PHE A 87 -5.30 11.22 33.79
C PHE A 87 -6.40 11.78 32.88
N ARG A 88 -6.86 10.98 31.91
CA ARG A 88 -7.93 11.38 30.97
C ARG A 88 -9.23 11.72 31.70
N GLN A 89 -9.66 10.89 32.64
CA GLN A 89 -10.91 11.09 33.38
C GLN A 89 -10.89 12.38 34.21
N ARG A 90 -9.76 12.69 34.86
CA ARG A 90 -9.62 13.89 35.68
C ARG A 90 -9.64 15.16 34.83
N LEU A 91 -8.94 15.16 33.69
CA LEU A 91 -8.97 16.30 32.77
C LEU A 91 -10.37 16.52 32.22
N ASP A 92 -11.05 15.46 31.78
CA ASP A 92 -12.41 15.59 31.24
C ASP A 92 -13.39 16.13 32.29
N GLY A 93 -13.33 15.61 33.52
CA GLY A 93 -14.19 16.07 34.61
C GLY A 93 -13.99 17.53 34.99
N VAL A 94 -12.74 18.02 34.96
CA VAL A 94 -12.43 19.43 35.30
C VAL A 94 -12.80 20.38 34.15
N LEU A 95 -12.44 20.02 32.91
CA LEU A 95 -12.61 20.88 31.74
C LEU A 95 -14.04 20.87 31.18
N ALA A 96 -14.83 19.81 31.44
CA ALA A 96 -16.24 19.79 31.07
C ALA A 96 -17.11 20.72 31.93
N VAL A 97 -16.72 20.92 33.20
CA VAL A 97 -17.51 21.71 34.17
C VAL A 97 -17.19 23.21 34.06
N ASP A 98 -15.91 23.56 33.91
CA ASP A 98 -15.48 24.96 33.89
C ASP A 98 -15.07 25.39 32.46
N SER A 99 -16.01 26.03 31.76
CA SER A 99 -15.80 26.55 30.40
C SER A 99 -14.70 27.63 30.35
N PHE A 100 -14.55 28.44 31.40
CA PHE A 100 -13.50 29.45 31.46
C PHE A 100 -12.13 28.78 31.59
N LEU A 101 -12.00 27.80 32.49
CA LEU A 101 -10.77 27.02 32.64
C LEU A 101 -10.43 26.26 31.36
N ARG A 102 -11.43 25.68 30.67
CA ARG A 102 -11.24 25.05 29.36
C ARG A 102 -10.68 26.01 28.31
N SER A 103 -11.25 27.20 28.19
CA SER A 103 -10.76 28.22 27.27
C SER A 103 -9.33 28.66 27.61
N GLN A 104 -9.03 28.86 28.89
CA GLN A 104 -7.68 29.21 29.36
C GLN A 104 -6.67 28.07 29.10
N PHE A 105 -7.08 26.81 29.29
CA PHE A 105 -6.27 25.63 29.01
C PHE A 105 -5.93 25.54 27.52
N LEU A 106 -6.93 25.64 26.63
CA LEU A 106 -6.74 25.61 25.19
C LEU A 106 -5.86 26.76 24.71
N LYS A 107 -6.06 27.97 25.26
CA LYS A 107 -5.23 29.13 24.94
C LYS A 107 -3.78 28.93 25.40
N GLY A 108 -3.58 28.47 26.63
CA GLY A 108 -2.25 28.14 27.15
C GLY A 108 -1.54 27.07 26.33
N PHE A 109 -2.28 26.06 25.86
CA PHE A 109 -1.74 24.99 25.01
C PHE A 109 -1.34 25.52 23.64
N SER A 110 -2.20 26.32 22.99
CA SER A 110 -1.91 27.00 21.73
C SER A 110 -0.64 27.87 21.81
N ASP A 111 -0.52 28.66 22.88
CA ASP A 111 0.65 29.50 23.12
C ASP A 111 1.92 28.65 23.36
N TYR A 112 1.80 27.51 24.06
CA TYR A 112 2.92 26.59 24.30
C TYR A 112 3.44 25.92 23.03
N ILE A 113 2.54 25.40 22.18
CA ILE A 113 2.90 24.71 20.93
C ILE A 113 3.28 25.66 19.79
N SER A 114 3.11 26.97 19.97
CA SER A 114 3.61 27.97 19.02
C SER A 114 5.14 27.91 18.85
N SER A 115 5.86 27.33 19.82
CA SER A 115 7.25 26.95 19.66
C SER A 115 7.37 25.57 19.01
N THR A 116 8.03 25.50 17.86
CA THR A 116 8.33 24.27 17.11
C THR A 116 8.97 23.18 17.98
N SER A 117 9.87 23.55 18.89
CA SER A 117 10.52 22.59 19.80
C SER A 117 9.53 22.00 20.81
N ASN A 118 8.61 22.82 21.33
CA ASN A 118 7.59 22.37 22.26
C ASN A 118 6.53 21.51 21.57
N LEU A 119 6.11 21.88 20.35
CA LEU A 119 5.20 21.08 19.54
C LEU A 119 5.80 19.70 19.28
N ARG A 120 7.04 19.64 18.79
CA ARG A 120 7.75 18.38 18.57
C ARG A 120 7.77 17.53 19.86
N ARG A 121 8.10 18.11 21.01
CA ARG A 121 8.16 17.39 22.29
C ARG A 121 6.83 16.76 22.69
N VAL A 122 5.70 17.46 22.51
CA VAL A 122 4.38 16.92 22.92
C VAL A 122 3.83 15.88 21.94
N LEU A 123 4.31 15.88 20.69
CA LEU A 123 3.96 14.90 19.65
C LEU A 123 4.78 13.61 19.75
N LEU A 124 5.99 13.67 20.32
CA LEU A 124 6.87 12.51 20.44
C LEU A 124 6.28 11.45 21.41
N PRO A 125 6.40 10.16 21.07
CA PRO A 125 6.00 9.07 21.94
C PRO A 125 6.81 9.09 23.24
N CYS A 126 6.15 8.85 24.38
CA CYS A 126 6.84 8.71 25.66
C CYS A 126 7.34 7.26 25.83
N ASP A 127 8.65 7.08 26.02
CA ASP A 127 9.22 5.75 26.28
C ASP A 127 8.92 5.32 27.72
N ARG A 128 8.23 4.17 27.87
CA ARG A 128 8.10 3.48 29.15
C ARG A 128 9.08 2.32 29.18
N ASP A 129 9.90 2.30 30.23
CA ASP A 129 10.80 1.23 30.69
C ASP A 129 10.68 -0.10 29.92
N GLY A 130 11.57 -0.30 28.93
CA GLY A 130 12.21 -1.57 28.55
C GLY A 130 11.36 -2.80 28.17
N PHE A 131 10.03 -2.78 28.27
CA PHE A 131 9.16 -3.89 27.90
C PHE A 131 8.44 -3.57 26.60
N GLY A 132 8.99 -4.10 25.50
CA GLY A 132 8.43 -3.96 24.17
C GLY A 132 6.97 -4.46 24.10
N SER A 133 6.15 -3.69 23.37
CA SER A 133 4.86 -4.07 22.78
C SER A 133 3.59 -3.31 23.23
N VAL A 134 3.66 -2.26 24.07
CA VAL A 134 2.50 -1.37 24.29
C VAL A 134 2.69 -0.09 23.51
N ARG A 135 1.70 0.32 22.71
CA ARG A 135 1.70 1.56 21.93
C ARG A 135 2.28 2.71 22.76
N ARG A 136 3.30 3.37 22.23
CA ARG A 136 3.88 4.53 22.88
C ARG A 136 2.99 5.73 22.59
N GLU A 137 2.24 6.17 23.59
CA GLU A 137 1.34 7.31 23.48
C GLU A 137 2.13 8.61 23.69
N SER A 138 1.80 9.63 22.90
CA SER A 138 2.26 11.00 23.13
C SER A 138 1.33 11.73 24.10
N LEU A 139 1.76 12.90 24.60
CA LEU A 139 0.84 13.76 25.36
C LEU A 139 -0.34 14.19 24.50
N VAL A 140 -0.11 14.52 23.23
CA VAL A 140 -1.17 14.97 22.32
C VAL A 140 -2.23 13.88 22.10
N GLN A 141 -1.83 12.63 21.85
CA GLN A 141 -2.76 11.51 21.73
C GLN A 141 -3.62 11.34 22.98
N LEU A 142 -3.04 11.48 24.19
CA LEU A 142 -3.81 11.41 25.42
C LEU A 142 -4.81 12.56 25.58
N LEU A 143 -4.41 13.77 25.20
CA LEU A 143 -5.29 14.94 25.23
C LEU A 143 -6.42 14.82 24.19
N LEU A 144 -6.14 14.25 23.02
CA LEU A 144 -7.16 13.93 22.02
C LEU A 144 -8.17 12.89 22.52
N LEU A 145 -7.87 12.12 23.56
CA LEU A 145 -8.81 11.19 24.19
C LEU A 145 -9.63 11.83 25.33
N VAL A 146 -9.55 13.16 25.52
CA VAL A 146 -10.36 13.94 26.47
C VAL A 146 -11.51 14.62 25.71
N LYS A 147 -12.75 14.16 25.96
CA LYS A 147 -13.95 14.53 25.17
C LYS A 147 -14.21 16.03 25.12
N SER A 148 -14.08 16.70 26.26
CA SER A 148 -14.40 18.13 26.42
C SER A 148 -13.53 19.09 25.59
N ILE A 149 -12.36 18.64 25.13
CA ILE A 149 -11.39 19.45 24.37
C ILE A 149 -10.97 18.82 23.03
N GLN A 150 -11.42 17.60 22.72
CA GLN A 150 -10.93 16.85 21.55
C GLN A 150 -11.10 17.64 20.25
N GLN A 151 -12.29 18.20 19.99
CA GLN A 151 -12.57 18.94 18.76
C GLN A 151 -11.65 20.15 18.60
N ASP A 152 -11.52 20.97 19.66
CA ASP A 152 -10.65 22.15 19.66
C ASP A 152 -9.18 21.79 19.39
N LEU A 153 -8.72 20.65 19.91
CA LEU A 153 -7.35 20.16 19.69
C LEU A 153 -7.13 19.61 18.28
N LEU A 154 -8.08 18.83 17.74
CA LEU A 154 -8.04 18.40 16.35
C LEU A 154 -7.97 19.61 15.41
N ASP A 155 -8.82 20.60 15.68
CA ASP A 155 -8.86 21.85 14.92
C ASP A 155 -7.55 22.62 14.97
N MET A 156 -6.97 22.75 16.17
CA MET A 156 -5.71 23.44 16.41
C MET A 156 -4.52 22.75 15.71
N LEU A 157 -4.47 21.42 15.76
CA LEU A 157 -3.39 20.65 15.13
C LEU A 157 -3.50 20.66 13.60
N LEU A 158 -4.71 20.57 13.05
CA LEU A 158 -4.94 20.68 11.61
C LEU A 158 -4.63 22.09 11.08
N GLU A 159 -4.91 23.14 11.85
CA GLU A 159 -4.51 24.52 11.51
C GLU A 159 -3.00 24.76 11.56
N LYS A 160 -2.29 24.00 12.42
CA LYS A 160 -0.83 24.04 12.51
C LYS A 160 -0.14 23.26 11.40
N LEU A 161 -0.79 22.24 10.82
CA LEU A 161 -0.18 21.36 9.83
C LEU A 161 0.40 22.11 8.60
N PRO A 162 -0.30 23.10 7.99
CA PRO A 162 0.22 23.85 6.85
C PRO A 162 1.51 24.64 7.11
N GLU A 163 1.81 25.02 8.37
CA GLU A 163 3.05 25.72 8.73
C GLU A 163 4.30 24.87 8.44
N TYR A 164 4.14 23.55 8.26
CA TYR A 164 5.22 22.59 8.08
C TYR A 164 5.26 21.95 6.68
N PHE A 165 4.50 22.47 5.71
CA PHE A 165 4.48 21.96 4.33
C PHE A 165 5.78 22.21 3.56
N ASP A 166 6.43 23.35 3.80
CA ASP A 166 7.64 23.79 3.09
C ASP A 166 8.93 23.48 3.86
N MET A 167 8.85 22.70 4.95
CA MET A 167 10.03 22.24 5.68
C MET A 167 10.73 21.15 4.87
N ASP A 168 11.38 21.55 3.79
CA ASP A 168 12.30 20.69 3.05
C ASP A 168 13.41 20.21 4.00
N PRO A 169 13.91 18.97 3.84
CA PRO A 169 15.08 18.50 4.56
C PRO A 169 16.23 19.49 4.35
N LEU A 170 16.57 20.22 5.41
CA LEU A 170 17.52 21.34 5.39
C LEU A 170 18.80 20.98 4.62
N ASP A 171 18.99 21.62 3.46
CA ASP A 171 20.16 22.41 3.06
C ASP A 171 21.56 22.02 3.62
N GLY A 172 21.89 20.73 3.55
CA GLY A 172 23.13 20.14 4.05
C GLY A 172 23.83 19.24 3.05
N GLY A 173 24.20 19.78 1.89
CA GLY A 173 25.25 19.25 1.01
C GLY A 173 25.21 17.76 0.66
N GLY A 174 24.45 17.38 -0.36
CA GLY A 174 24.67 16.13 -1.09
C GLY A 174 23.44 15.39 -1.61
N GLY A 175 22.81 15.91 -2.67
CA GLY A 175 22.29 15.16 -3.83
C GLY A 175 21.39 13.91 -3.68
N LEU A 176 20.92 13.52 -2.49
CA LEU A 176 20.04 12.37 -2.32
C LEU A 176 18.93 12.72 -1.30
N SER A 177 17.71 12.85 -1.81
CA SER A 177 16.48 13.05 -1.04
C SER A 177 16.19 11.84 -0.15
N SER A 178 16.88 11.73 0.99
CA SER A 178 16.47 10.80 2.05
C SER A 178 15.31 11.44 2.82
N PRO A 179 14.21 10.71 3.11
CA PRO A 179 13.17 11.20 4.02
C PRO A 179 13.81 11.56 5.37
N LEU A 180 13.38 12.69 5.97
CA LEU A 180 13.72 13.02 7.35
C LEU A 180 13.33 11.85 8.26
N PRO A 181 14.11 11.53 9.30
CA PRO A 181 13.67 10.66 10.37
C PRO A 181 12.29 11.11 10.88
N LEU A 182 11.37 10.16 11.12
CA LEU A 182 9.99 10.47 11.54
C LEU A 182 9.95 11.41 12.76
N ASP A 183 10.93 11.30 13.66
CA ASP A 183 11.05 12.12 14.86
C ASP A 183 11.38 13.60 14.57
N GLU A 184 11.78 13.96 13.35
CA GLU A 184 12.10 15.33 12.93
C GLU A 184 11.05 15.92 11.99
N ASP A 185 10.23 15.07 11.35
CA ASP A 185 9.15 15.47 10.46
C ASP A 185 7.88 15.81 11.27
N ILE A 186 7.74 17.08 11.63
CA ILE A 186 6.63 17.56 12.46
C ILE A 186 5.27 17.36 11.78
N ALA A 187 5.19 17.51 10.45
CA ALA A 187 3.95 17.29 9.72
C ALA A 187 3.48 15.83 9.88
N ARG A 188 4.39 14.86 9.68
CA ARG A 188 4.09 13.44 9.93
C ARG A 188 3.79 13.15 11.39
N LEU A 189 4.52 13.77 12.32
CA LEU A 189 4.25 13.63 13.75
C LEU A 189 2.84 14.10 14.11
N ILE A 190 2.36 15.22 13.56
CA ILE A 190 0.98 15.70 13.74
C ILE A 190 -0.01 14.66 13.18
N LEU A 191 0.17 14.21 11.94
CA LEU A 191 -0.72 13.25 11.30
C LEU A 191 -0.83 11.93 12.07
N ASN A 192 0.29 11.47 12.64
CA ASN A 192 0.32 10.24 13.43
C ASN A 192 -0.51 10.33 14.72
N GLN A 193 -0.81 11.53 15.22
CA GLN A 193 -1.65 11.68 16.42
C GLN A 193 -3.12 11.33 16.16
N PHE A 194 -3.56 11.40 14.90
CA PHE A 194 -4.95 11.17 14.53
C PHE A 194 -5.27 9.70 14.23
N ARG A 195 -4.24 8.85 14.07
CA ARG A 195 -4.43 7.46 13.69
C ARG A 195 -4.87 6.62 14.90
N TRP A 196 -5.90 5.78 14.71
CA TRP A 196 -6.43 4.80 15.67
C TRP A 196 -6.88 5.41 17.01
N LEU A 197 -7.50 6.60 16.97
CA LEU A 197 -8.16 7.17 18.15
C LEU A 197 -9.35 6.28 18.58
N ASP A 198 -9.53 6.09 19.89
CA ASP A 198 -10.59 5.22 20.44
C ASP A 198 -12.01 5.71 20.06
N PHE A 199 -12.18 7.03 19.90
CA PHE A 199 -13.43 7.66 19.51
C PHE A 199 -13.19 9.05 18.92
N LEU A 200 -14.14 9.52 18.11
CA LEU A 200 -14.23 10.90 17.64
C LEU A 200 -15.57 11.50 18.11
N VAL A 201 -15.52 12.66 18.78
CA VAL A 201 -16.71 13.38 19.27
C VAL A 201 -17.54 13.92 18.11
N ASN A 202 -16.88 14.48 17.09
CA ASN A 202 -17.52 14.97 15.87
C ASN A 202 -16.69 14.53 14.65
N SER A 203 -16.93 13.31 14.19
CA SER A 203 -16.22 12.72 13.06
C SER A 203 -16.48 13.47 11.75
N GLU A 204 -17.67 14.05 11.56
CA GLU A 204 -18.02 14.82 10.37
C GLU A 204 -17.20 16.09 10.25
N ALA A 205 -17.15 16.91 11.30
CA ALA A 205 -16.35 18.14 11.30
C ALA A 205 -14.85 17.85 11.14
N PHE A 206 -14.35 16.80 11.79
CA PHE A 206 -12.96 16.37 11.62
C PHE A 206 -12.66 15.93 10.18
N ALA A 207 -13.52 15.11 9.58
CA ALA A 207 -13.37 14.64 8.21
C ALA A 207 -13.39 15.81 7.21
N GLU A 208 -14.33 16.74 7.35
CA GLU A 208 -14.42 17.93 6.50
C GLU A 208 -13.14 18.77 6.57
N LYS A 209 -12.65 19.05 7.78
CA LYS A 209 -11.43 19.84 7.94
C LYS A 209 -10.19 19.10 7.45
N LEU A 210 -10.08 17.80 7.72
CA LEU A 210 -8.97 16.99 7.21
C LEU A 210 -8.95 16.97 5.67
N LEU A 211 -10.11 16.83 5.02
CA LEU A 211 -10.22 16.91 3.56
C LEU A 211 -9.86 18.29 3.01
N GLN A 212 -10.24 19.37 3.70
CA GLN A 212 -9.81 20.73 3.33
C GLN A 212 -8.29 20.85 3.38
N ILE A 213 -7.65 20.38 4.45
CA ILE A 213 -6.18 20.39 4.57
C ILE A 213 -5.52 19.48 3.53
N LEU A 214 -6.12 18.32 3.24
CA LEU A 214 -5.65 17.39 2.23
C LEU A 214 -5.61 18.03 0.83
N SER A 215 -6.60 18.88 0.49
CA SER A 215 -6.65 19.57 -0.81
C SER A 215 -5.43 20.47 -1.07
N ILE A 216 -4.92 21.12 -0.02
CA ILE A 216 -3.76 22.04 -0.07
C ILE A 216 -2.43 21.38 0.29
N SER A 217 -2.43 20.09 0.63
CA SER A 217 -1.23 19.38 1.09
C SER A 217 -0.22 19.13 -0.04
N PRO A 218 1.10 19.23 0.23
CA PRO A 218 2.14 18.79 -0.67
C PRO A 218 1.96 17.34 -1.09
N HIS A 219 2.48 16.99 -2.27
CA HIS A 219 2.25 15.68 -2.88
C HIS A 219 2.62 14.48 -1.98
N HIS A 220 3.75 14.56 -1.28
CA HIS A 220 4.20 13.48 -0.40
C HIS A 220 3.28 13.28 0.82
N LEU A 221 2.84 14.36 1.47
CA LEU A 221 1.86 14.30 2.58
C LEU A 221 0.49 13.89 2.07
N LYS A 222 0.08 14.36 0.89
CA LYS A 222 -1.19 14.00 0.27
C LYS A 222 -1.32 12.48 0.11
N LYS A 223 -0.28 11.82 -0.41
CA LYS A 223 -0.23 10.35 -0.53
C LYS A 223 -0.31 9.64 0.83
N GLU A 224 0.39 10.16 1.83
CA GLU A 224 0.43 9.57 3.17
C GLU A 224 -0.91 9.73 3.92
N ILE A 225 -1.49 10.93 3.89
CA ILE A 225 -2.79 11.20 4.50
C ILE A 225 -3.84 10.28 3.88
N ILE A 226 -3.92 10.22 2.55
CA ILE A 226 -4.85 9.34 1.82
C ILE A 226 -4.70 7.89 2.31
N GLY A 227 -3.47 7.36 2.29
CA GLY A 227 -3.19 5.97 2.72
C GLY A 227 -3.61 5.67 4.17
N SER A 228 -3.65 6.68 5.05
CA SER A 228 -4.06 6.53 6.46
C SER A 228 -5.51 6.94 6.77
N LEU A 229 -6.33 7.32 5.78
CA LEU A 229 -7.69 7.83 6.01
C LEU A 229 -8.58 6.88 6.82
N ALA A 230 -8.53 5.58 6.51
CA ALA A 230 -9.31 4.57 7.25
C ALA A 230 -8.91 4.50 8.73
N GLU A 231 -7.62 4.70 9.03
CA GLU A 231 -7.10 4.71 10.40
C GLU A 231 -7.46 5.98 11.17
N MET A 232 -7.69 7.10 10.47
CA MET A 232 -7.95 8.42 11.06
C MET A 232 -9.44 8.69 11.29
N ILE A 233 -10.28 8.38 10.31
CA ILE A 233 -11.72 8.71 10.35
C ILE A 233 -12.57 7.50 10.76
N GLY A 234 -12.08 6.27 10.52
CA GLY A 234 -12.84 5.05 10.70
C GLY A 234 -13.97 4.90 9.67
N ASP A 235 -15.12 4.38 10.10
CA ASP A 235 -16.24 4.01 9.22
C ASP A 235 -17.25 5.15 8.99
N HIS A 236 -16.88 6.39 9.31
CA HIS A 236 -17.76 7.56 9.25
C HIS A 236 -17.54 8.36 7.95
N ASN A 237 -18.59 9.03 7.48
CA ASN A 237 -18.52 9.99 6.36
C ASN A 237 -18.00 9.43 5.03
N ASN A 238 -18.04 8.11 4.83
CA ASN A 238 -17.55 7.42 3.63
C ASN A 238 -18.07 8.02 2.31
N LYS A 239 -19.32 8.48 2.25
CA LYS A 239 -19.88 9.11 1.04
C LYS A 239 -19.14 10.40 0.65
N SER A 240 -18.87 11.27 1.62
CA SER A 240 -18.13 12.53 1.39
C SER A 240 -16.67 12.25 1.05
N LEU A 241 -16.07 11.26 1.73
CA LEU A 241 -14.70 10.82 1.46
C LEU A 241 -14.54 10.27 0.04
N VAL A 242 -15.41 9.34 -0.38
CA VAL A 242 -15.37 8.78 -1.74
C VAL A 242 -15.53 9.88 -2.79
N SER A 243 -16.47 10.81 -2.60
CA SER A 243 -16.67 11.92 -3.54
C SER A 243 -15.46 12.86 -3.63
N SER A 244 -14.81 13.12 -2.49
CA SER A 244 -13.61 13.97 -2.44
C SER A 244 -12.40 13.28 -3.06
N LEU A 245 -12.19 11.99 -2.78
CA LEU A 245 -11.12 11.20 -3.39
C LEU A 245 -11.31 11.04 -4.90
N GLU A 246 -12.56 10.89 -5.36
CA GLU A 246 -12.89 10.89 -6.79
C GLU A 246 -12.47 12.20 -7.46
N GLN A 247 -12.85 13.35 -6.87
CA GLN A 247 -12.46 14.66 -7.40
C GLN A 247 -10.94 14.82 -7.43
N MET A 248 -10.25 14.48 -6.33
CA MET A 248 -8.79 14.58 -6.27
C MET A 248 -8.10 13.69 -7.31
N LEU A 249 -8.64 12.50 -7.58
CA LEU A 249 -8.10 11.59 -8.58
C LEU A 249 -8.29 12.12 -10.01
N GLN A 250 -9.35 12.89 -10.26
CA GLN A 250 -9.57 13.59 -11.54
C GLN A 250 -8.58 14.74 -11.73
N GLU A 251 -8.15 15.39 -10.65
CA GLU A 251 -7.18 16.49 -10.67
C GLU A 251 -5.73 15.98 -10.78
N ASP A 252 -5.39 14.88 -10.10
CA ASP A 252 -4.05 14.30 -10.07
C ASP A 252 -4.10 12.76 -10.15
N SER A 253 -3.68 12.18 -11.27
CA SER A 253 -3.66 10.71 -11.46
C SER A 253 -2.57 10.01 -10.63
N SER A 254 -1.55 10.74 -10.18
CA SER A 254 -0.39 10.13 -9.52
C SER A 254 -0.65 9.70 -8.06
N ILE A 255 -1.82 10.06 -7.51
CA ILE A 255 -2.32 9.59 -6.22
C ILE A 255 -3.20 8.33 -6.33
N ILE A 256 -3.33 7.74 -7.53
CA ILE A 256 -4.20 6.57 -7.75
C ILE A 256 -3.89 5.40 -6.81
N VAL A 257 -2.61 5.08 -6.60
CA VAL A 257 -2.22 3.93 -5.76
C VAL A 257 -2.69 4.11 -4.31
N PRO A 258 -2.37 5.21 -3.60
CA PRO A 258 -2.89 5.40 -2.24
C PRO A 258 -4.41 5.49 -2.22
N VAL A 259 -5.08 6.09 -3.22
CA VAL A 259 -6.55 6.13 -3.28
C VAL A 259 -7.17 4.73 -3.33
N LEU A 260 -6.63 3.84 -4.18
CA LEU A 260 -7.10 2.45 -4.29
C LEU A 260 -6.85 1.66 -3.00
N ASP A 261 -5.74 1.91 -2.31
CA ASP A 261 -5.45 1.30 -1.01
C ASP A 261 -6.43 1.78 0.07
N SER A 262 -6.71 3.09 0.13
CA SER A 262 -7.75 3.64 1.01
C SER A 262 -9.11 3.00 0.74
N PHE A 263 -9.53 2.93 -0.52
CA PHE A 263 -10.78 2.28 -0.91
C PHE A 263 -10.87 0.81 -0.50
N SER A 264 -9.74 0.09 -0.45
CA SER A 264 -9.69 -1.31 0.00
C SER A 264 -9.82 -1.44 1.52
N ASN A 265 -9.40 -0.41 2.26
CA ASN A 265 -9.36 -0.40 3.72
C ASN A 265 -10.57 0.28 4.37
N LEU A 266 -11.35 1.05 3.62
CA LEU A 266 -12.60 1.65 4.09
C LEU A 266 -13.74 0.62 4.17
N ASN A 267 -14.54 0.69 5.22
CA ASN A 267 -15.74 -0.13 5.38
C ASN A 267 -16.92 0.47 4.59
N LEU A 268 -17.01 0.14 3.30
CA LEU A 268 -18.01 0.67 2.38
C LEU A 268 -19.27 -0.21 2.34
N ASP A 269 -20.44 0.42 2.27
CA ASP A 269 -21.68 -0.28 1.92
C ASP A 269 -21.69 -0.71 0.45
N ASP A 270 -22.64 -1.56 0.05
CA ASP A 270 -22.69 -2.09 -1.32
C ASP A 270 -22.84 -0.99 -2.40
N LEU A 271 -23.54 0.11 -2.09
CA LEU A 271 -23.74 1.22 -3.03
C LEU A 271 -22.44 1.99 -3.25
N LEU A 272 -21.72 2.31 -2.19
CA LEU A 272 -20.42 2.99 -2.24
C LEU A 272 -19.35 2.08 -2.83
N HIS A 273 -19.39 0.78 -2.54
CA HIS A 273 -18.48 -0.19 -3.14
C HIS A 273 -18.64 -0.23 -4.66
N ASP A 274 -19.88 -0.26 -5.16
CA ASP A 274 -20.14 -0.17 -6.60
C ASP A 274 -19.65 1.18 -7.18
N GLN A 275 -19.86 2.31 -6.49
CA GLN A 275 -19.34 3.61 -6.91
C GLN A 275 -17.81 3.60 -7.06
N VAL A 276 -17.10 3.08 -6.06
CA VAL A 276 -15.65 2.98 -6.08
C VAL A 276 -15.15 2.10 -7.23
N ILE A 277 -15.83 0.98 -7.51
CA ILE A 277 -15.52 0.15 -8.68
C ILE A 277 -15.72 0.95 -9.98
N MET A 278 -16.77 1.77 -10.08
CA MET A 278 -16.97 2.63 -11.25
C MET A 278 -15.87 3.67 -11.42
N ILE A 279 -15.42 4.29 -10.32
CA ILE A 279 -14.29 5.23 -10.31
C ILE A 279 -13.03 4.51 -10.83
N ALA A 280 -12.69 3.35 -10.26
CA ALA A 280 -11.54 2.57 -10.69
C ALA A 280 -11.62 2.14 -12.16
N LEU A 281 -12.80 1.69 -12.63
CA LEU A 281 -13.03 1.36 -14.03
C LEU A 281 -12.80 2.56 -14.96
N SER A 282 -13.22 3.75 -14.55
CA SER A 282 -13.03 4.97 -15.35
C SER A 282 -11.55 5.35 -15.54
N CYS A 283 -10.68 4.90 -14.63
CA CYS A 283 -9.25 5.19 -14.63
C CYS A 283 -8.45 4.28 -15.58
N ILE A 284 -8.98 3.14 -16.03
CA ILE A 284 -8.23 2.16 -16.84
C ILE A 284 -7.63 2.80 -18.10
N ARG A 285 -8.33 3.75 -18.72
CA ARG A 285 -7.88 4.40 -19.94
C ARG A 285 -6.83 5.49 -19.73
N THR A 286 -6.81 6.12 -18.55
CA THR A 286 -6.04 7.34 -18.26
C THR A 286 -4.87 7.11 -17.32
N ILE A 287 -4.80 5.94 -16.68
CA ILE A 287 -3.74 5.59 -15.74
C ILE A 287 -2.39 5.41 -16.44
N ASP A 288 -1.32 5.83 -15.77
CA ASP A 288 0.04 5.54 -16.18
C ASP A 288 0.33 4.04 -16.11
N ILE A 289 1.09 3.54 -17.08
CA ILE A 289 1.34 2.11 -17.26
C ILE A 289 2.01 1.47 -16.01
N GLU A 290 2.82 2.24 -15.29
CA GLU A 290 3.46 1.85 -14.04
C GLU A 290 2.47 1.55 -12.90
N HIS A 291 1.31 2.19 -12.90
CA HIS A 291 0.29 2.04 -11.87
C HIS A 291 -0.81 1.03 -12.25
N MET A 292 -0.83 0.59 -13.52
CA MET A 292 -1.82 -0.34 -14.06
C MET A 292 -1.95 -1.67 -13.27
N PRO A 293 -0.85 -2.34 -12.84
CA PRO A 293 -0.96 -3.57 -12.06
C PRO A 293 -1.74 -3.40 -10.75
N TYR A 294 -1.60 -2.26 -10.08
CA TYR A 294 -2.30 -1.95 -8.83
C TYR A 294 -3.80 -1.74 -9.06
N LEU A 295 -4.16 -1.03 -10.13
CA LEU A 295 -5.55 -0.85 -10.54
C LEU A 295 -6.23 -2.18 -10.87
N LEU A 296 -5.57 -3.03 -11.64
CA LEU A 296 -6.09 -4.35 -11.99
C LEU A 296 -6.27 -5.23 -10.75
N ARG A 297 -5.29 -5.21 -9.83
CA ARG A 297 -5.38 -5.93 -8.57
C ARG A 297 -6.59 -5.47 -7.75
N PHE A 298 -6.80 -4.16 -7.62
CA PHE A 298 -7.96 -3.61 -6.94
C PHE A 298 -9.28 -4.10 -7.57
N LEU A 299 -9.44 -3.94 -8.88
CA LEU A 299 -10.66 -4.32 -9.60
C LEU A 299 -10.97 -5.82 -9.47
N LEU A 300 -9.97 -6.69 -9.63
CA LEU A 300 -10.16 -8.14 -9.57
C LEU A 300 -10.40 -8.63 -8.13
N LEU A 301 -9.75 -8.03 -7.13
CA LEU A 301 -10.02 -8.33 -5.71
C LEU A 301 -11.41 -7.84 -5.26
N SER A 302 -11.88 -6.72 -5.79
CA SER A 302 -13.21 -6.16 -5.50
C SER A 302 -14.35 -6.83 -6.28
N ALA A 303 -14.05 -7.68 -7.26
CA ALA A 303 -15.07 -8.34 -8.07
C ALA A 303 -15.95 -9.32 -7.28
N LYS A 304 -17.27 -9.15 -7.41
CA LYS A 304 -18.37 -10.00 -6.92
C LYS A 304 -19.12 -10.62 -8.12
N GLU A 305 -19.99 -11.60 -7.89
CA GLU A 305 -20.76 -12.25 -8.97
C GLU A 305 -21.62 -11.26 -9.78
N SER A 306 -22.14 -10.22 -9.13
CA SER A 306 -23.00 -9.20 -9.75
C SER A 306 -22.26 -8.28 -10.73
N ASN A 307 -20.96 -8.04 -10.51
CA ASN A 307 -20.20 -7.03 -11.25
C ASN A 307 -19.00 -7.61 -12.04
N ALA A 308 -18.66 -8.89 -11.85
CA ALA A 308 -17.54 -9.56 -12.51
C ALA A 308 -17.55 -9.39 -14.04
N ARG A 309 -18.72 -9.56 -14.67
CA ARG A 309 -18.88 -9.38 -16.12
C ARG A 309 -18.48 -7.98 -16.58
N ARG A 310 -18.98 -6.95 -15.89
CA ARG A 310 -18.68 -5.55 -16.21
C ARG A 310 -17.18 -5.27 -16.05
N ILE A 311 -16.58 -5.75 -14.97
CA ILE A 311 -15.15 -5.56 -14.70
C ILE A 311 -14.31 -6.19 -15.82
N ILE A 312 -14.60 -7.45 -16.17
CA ILE A 312 -13.90 -8.18 -17.22
C ILE A 312 -14.04 -7.49 -18.59
N SER A 313 -15.27 -7.12 -18.95
CA SER A 313 -15.57 -6.46 -20.22
C SER A 313 -14.79 -5.15 -20.35
N GLN A 314 -14.80 -4.31 -19.30
CA GLN A 314 -14.06 -3.05 -19.29
C GLN A 314 -12.53 -3.23 -19.30
N ILE A 315 -11.99 -4.21 -18.56
CA ILE A 315 -10.56 -4.53 -18.63
C ILE A 315 -10.20 -4.93 -20.07
N ARG A 316 -10.96 -5.84 -20.69
CA ARG A 316 -10.72 -6.27 -22.08
C ARG A 316 -10.84 -5.13 -23.09
N GLU A 317 -11.82 -4.25 -22.91
CA GLU A 317 -12.09 -3.14 -23.83
C GLU A 317 -11.00 -2.07 -23.77
N GLN A 318 -10.59 -1.70 -22.55
CA GLN A 318 -9.78 -0.51 -22.31
C GLN A 318 -8.30 -0.80 -22.05
N LEU A 319 -7.94 -2.03 -21.63
CA LEU A 319 -6.54 -2.40 -21.44
C LEU A 319 -5.82 -2.41 -22.80
N LYS A 320 -4.94 -1.43 -22.98
CA LYS A 320 -4.02 -1.38 -24.12
C LYS A 320 -2.83 -2.26 -23.78
N PHE A 321 -2.85 -3.49 -24.27
CA PHE A 321 -1.67 -4.34 -24.23
C PHE A 321 -0.73 -3.91 -25.35
N VAL A 322 0.50 -3.47 -25.02
CA VAL A 322 1.46 -2.90 -25.97
C VAL A 322 2.30 -4.03 -26.55
N GLY A 323 1.66 -4.99 -27.22
CA GLY A 323 2.40 -5.93 -28.08
C GLY A 323 3.19 -5.17 -29.15
N ALA A 324 4.50 -5.47 -29.27
CA ALA A 324 5.56 -5.12 -30.25
C ALA A 324 5.63 -3.74 -30.95
N SER A 325 4.54 -3.01 -31.09
CA SER A 325 4.41 -1.83 -31.96
C SER A 325 5.32 -0.67 -31.55
N GLN A 326 5.61 -0.51 -30.26
CA GLN A 326 6.58 0.48 -29.77
C GLN A 326 8.02 -0.02 -29.71
N ALA A 327 8.23 -1.32 -29.42
CA ALA A 327 9.57 -1.91 -29.37
C ALA A 327 10.28 -1.84 -30.75
N ARG A 328 9.55 -2.05 -31.85
CA ARG A 328 10.10 -1.90 -33.22
C ARG A 328 10.37 -0.43 -33.60
N ALA A 329 9.55 0.51 -33.11
CA ALA A 329 9.76 1.94 -33.36
C ALA A 329 10.99 2.50 -32.60
N LEU A 330 11.28 1.97 -31.42
CA LEU A 330 12.43 2.38 -30.59
C LEU A 330 13.74 1.70 -31.02
N GLN A 331 13.70 0.48 -31.57
CA GLN A 331 14.89 -0.21 -32.08
C GLN A 331 15.52 0.47 -33.29
N HIS A 332 14.78 1.30 -34.03
CA HIS A 332 15.35 2.04 -35.16
C HIS A 332 16.10 3.32 -34.75
N ASN A 333 16.15 3.64 -33.44
CA ASN A 333 16.83 4.80 -32.85
C ASN A 333 17.83 4.41 -31.74
N GLU A 334 18.65 3.39 -31.98
CA GLU A 334 19.73 3.05 -31.04
C GLU A 334 20.89 4.06 -31.10
N LEU A 335 20.82 5.07 -30.23
CA LEU A 335 22.00 5.76 -29.70
C LEU A 335 21.97 5.70 -28.17
N LYS A 336 22.75 4.74 -27.65
CA LYS A 336 23.36 4.70 -26.30
C LYS A 336 22.51 5.23 -25.15
N GLY A 337 21.71 4.34 -24.58
CA GLY A 337 21.22 4.45 -23.21
C GLY A 337 20.73 3.08 -22.78
N LYS A 338 21.24 2.56 -21.66
CA LYS A 338 20.76 1.32 -21.04
C LYS A 338 19.37 1.64 -20.46
N THR A 339 18.34 1.60 -21.30
CA THR A 339 16.98 1.95 -20.89
C THR A 339 16.42 0.79 -20.07
N VAL A 340 16.34 1.01 -18.77
CA VAL A 340 15.47 0.30 -17.83
C VAL A 340 14.03 0.54 -18.29
N ILE A 341 13.60 -0.11 -19.37
CA ILE A 341 12.17 -0.27 -19.64
C ILE A 341 11.81 -1.52 -18.86
N ASP A 342 11.60 -1.29 -17.55
CA ASP A 342 11.21 -2.31 -16.59
C ASP A 342 9.97 -3.05 -17.08
N ASN A 343 9.91 -4.32 -16.68
CA ASN A 343 9.03 -5.40 -17.10
C ASN A 343 7.53 -5.17 -16.80
N THR A 344 7.00 -4.01 -17.18
CA THR A 344 5.69 -3.49 -16.76
C THR A 344 4.55 -4.33 -17.32
N GLU A 345 4.69 -4.82 -18.56
CA GLU A 345 3.74 -5.77 -19.15
C GLU A 345 3.72 -7.11 -18.41
N ALA A 346 4.89 -7.60 -17.97
CA ALA A 346 4.95 -8.80 -17.13
C ALA A 346 4.29 -8.56 -15.77
N SER A 347 4.44 -7.37 -15.16
CA SER A 347 3.72 -7.01 -13.93
C SER A 347 2.21 -6.92 -14.13
N ILE A 348 1.75 -6.42 -15.29
CA ILE A 348 0.32 -6.41 -15.65
C ILE A 348 -0.20 -7.85 -15.77
N LEU A 349 0.51 -8.70 -16.51
CA LEU A 349 0.14 -10.11 -16.67
C LEU A 349 0.19 -10.87 -15.33
N ASP A 350 1.16 -10.59 -14.48
CA ASP A 350 1.26 -11.20 -13.14
C ASP A 350 0.13 -10.74 -12.21
N ALA A 351 -0.25 -9.46 -12.26
CA ALA A 351 -1.41 -8.95 -11.55
C ALA A 351 -2.70 -9.63 -12.02
N LEU A 352 -2.90 -9.83 -13.33
CA LEU A 352 -4.05 -10.60 -13.84
C LEU A 352 -3.99 -12.06 -13.38
N ARG A 353 -2.84 -12.73 -13.59
CA ARG A 353 -2.64 -14.15 -13.27
C ARG A 353 -2.89 -14.46 -11.80
N SER A 354 -2.24 -13.71 -10.90
CA SER A 354 -2.35 -13.93 -9.46
C SER A 354 -3.80 -13.83 -9.00
N ASN A 355 -4.56 -12.84 -9.47
CA ASN A 355 -5.95 -12.65 -9.06
C ASN A 355 -6.93 -13.66 -9.70
N LEU A 356 -6.71 -14.06 -10.95
CA LEU A 356 -7.51 -15.10 -11.61
C LEU A 356 -7.37 -16.46 -10.91
N ARG A 357 -6.16 -16.79 -10.42
CA ARG A 357 -5.89 -18.04 -9.69
C ARG A 357 -6.74 -18.20 -8.42
N PHE A 358 -7.04 -17.11 -7.71
CA PHE A 358 -7.80 -17.16 -6.47
C PHE A 358 -9.32 -17.09 -6.67
N LYS A 359 -9.80 -16.69 -7.86
CA LYS A 359 -11.22 -16.46 -8.14
C LYS A 359 -11.66 -17.15 -9.44
N ASN A 360 -11.99 -18.44 -9.36
CA ASN A 360 -12.51 -19.24 -10.49
C ASN A 360 -13.73 -18.61 -11.19
N MET A 361 -14.55 -17.85 -10.46
CA MET A 361 -15.67 -17.09 -11.02
C MET A 361 -15.23 -16.11 -12.13
N LEU A 362 -14.07 -15.48 -11.98
CA LEU A 362 -13.51 -14.55 -12.97
C LEU A 362 -13.08 -15.31 -14.21
N CYS A 363 -12.43 -16.48 -14.05
CA CYS A 363 -12.06 -17.34 -15.18
C CYS A 363 -13.28 -17.80 -15.99
N LEU A 364 -14.37 -18.16 -15.31
CA LEU A 364 -15.63 -18.54 -15.95
C LEU A 364 -16.25 -17.37 -16.74
N GLU A 365 -16.29 -16.19 -16.15
CA GLU A 365 -16.88 -15.02 -16.80
C GLU A 365 -16.01 -14.49 -17.95
N LEU A 366 -14.68 -14.55 -17.82
CA LEU A 366 -13.74 -14.27 -18.92
C LEU A 366 -13.98 -15.20 -20.11
N LEU A 367 -14.12 -16.50 -19.85
CA LEU A 367 -14.37 -17.49 -20.89
C LEU A 367 -15.73 -17.29 -21.58
N LYS A 368 -16.75 -16.83 -20.85
CA LYS A 368 -18.05 -16.47 -21.43
C LYS A 368 -17.96 -15.23 -22.29
N GLU A 369 -17.28 -14.18 -21.82
CA GLU A 369 -17.08 -12.94 -22.55
C GLU A 369 -16.39 -13.21 -23.89
N LEU A 370 -15.31 -14.01 -23.87
CA LEU A 370 -14.58 -14.41 -25.08
C LEU A 370 -15.39 -15.33 -26.00
N LYS A 371 -16.31 -16.13 -25.45
CA LYS A 371 -17.24 -16.95 -26.23
C LYS A 371 -18.25 -16.13 -27.01
N SER A 372 -18.71 -15.01 -26.44
CA SER A 372 -19.74 -14.16 -27.05
C SER A 372 -19.26 -13.29 -28.20
N LEU A 373 -17.95 -13.16 -28.42
CA LEU A 373 -17.39 -12.40 -29.54
C LEU A 373 -17.55 -13.19 -30.82
N GLU A 374 -18.26 -12.68 -31.82
CA GLU A 374 -18.49 -13.41 -33.09
C GLU A 374 -17.67 -12.84 -34.25
N GLU A 375 -17.42 -11.53 -34.26
CA GLU A 375 -16.79 -10.87 -35.40
C GLU A 375 -15.25 -10.78 -35.24
N PRO A 376 -14.47 -10.94 -36.33
CA PRO A 376 -13.00 -10.82 -36.27
C PRO A 376 -12.51 -9.47 -35.76
N ARG A 377 -13.21 -8.38 -36.10
CA ARG A 377 -12.91 -7.00 -35.67
C ARG A 377 -13.04 -6.78 -34.16
N ASP A 378 -13.83 -7.62 -33.48
CA ASP A 378 -14.06 -7.48 -32.05
C ASP A 378 -12.90 -8.08 -31.25
N HIS A 379 -12.12 -8.99 -31.85
CA HIS A 379 -11.01 -9.68 -31.22
C HIS A 379 -9.73 -8.83 -31.20
N LYS A 380 -8.97 -8.94 -30.11
CA LYS A 380 -7.74 -8.17 -29.83
C LYS A 380 -6.62 -9.10 -29.36
N VAL A 381 -5.37 -8.65 -29.43
CA VAL A 381 -4.20 -9.42 -28.96
C VAL A 381 -4.33 -9.84 -27.49
N ILE A 382 -4.91 -8.97 -26.64
CA ILE A 382 -5.18 -9.28 -25.23
C ILE A 382 -6.08 -10.51 -25.05
N ASP A 383 -6.94 -10.86 -26.01
CA ASP A 383 -7.80 -12.04 -25.91
C ASP A 383 -7.00 -13.34 -25.88
N ILE A 384 -5.88 -13.40 -26.61
CA ILE A 384 -4.98 -14.55 -26.61
C ILE A 384 -4.31 -14.68 -25.23
N TRP A 385 -3.87 -13.55 -24.65
CA TRP A 385 -3.33 -13.50 -23.28
C TRP A 385 -4.35 -13.94 -22.24
N LEU A 386 -5.59 -13.44 -22.34
CA LEU A 386 -6.68 -13.79 -21.44
C LEU A 386 -7.03 -15.29 -21.52
N LEU A 387 -7.04 -15.88 -22.72
CA LEU A 387 -7.20 -17.33 -22.90
C LEU A 387 -6.06 -18.12 -22.25
N ALA A 388 -4.82 -17.71 -22.47
CA ALA A 388 -3.65 -18.34 -21.86
C ALA A 388 -3.71 -18.25 -20.32
N LEU A 389 -4.08 -17.09 -19.77
CA LEU A 389 -4.23 -16.89 -18.33
C LEU A 389 -5.32 -17.78 -17.73
N VAL A 390 -6.46 -17.97 -18.40
CA VAL A 390 -7.51 -18.90 -17.94
C VAL A 390 -7.03 -20.34 -17.99
N PHE A 391 -6.33 -20.72 -19.07
CA PHE A 391 -5.74 -22.06 -19.20
C PHE A 391 -4.77 -22.37 -18.06
N MET A 392 -3.92 -21.40 -17.69
CA MET A 392 -2.96 -21.52 -16.61
C MET A 392 -3.60 -21.53 -15.23
N SER A 393 -4.63 -20.70 -15.03
CA SER A 393 -5.20 -20.45 -13.70
C SER A 393 -6.28 -21.44 -13.31
N CYS A 394 -6.92 -22.12 -14.27
CA CYS A 394 -8.08 -22.98 -14.03
C CYS A 394 -8.04 -24.28 -14.83
N GLU A 395 -7.52 -25.35 -14.22
CA GLU A 395 -7.38 -26.67 -14.85
C GLU A 395 -8.71 -27.23 -15.38
N SER A 396 -9.82 -27.00 -14.67
CA SER A 396 -11.15 -27.49 -15.06
C SER A 396 -11.66 -26.85 -16.36
N LEU A 397 -11.13 -25.68 -16.73
CA LEU A 397 -11.51 -24.94 -17.94
C LEU A 397 -10.58 -25.17 -19.13
N GLN A 398 -9.44 -25.84 -18.96
CA GLN A 398 -8.45 -26.04 -20.04
C GLN A 398 -9.06 -26.63 -21.31
N LYS A 399 -9.83 -27.73 -21.19
CA LYS A 399 -10.53 -28.35 -22.35
C LYS A 399 -11.54 -27.41 -23.00
N SER A 400 -12.12 -26.49 -22.23
CA SER A 400 -13.06 -25.50 -22.76
C SER A 400 -12.34 -24.37 -23.48
N VAL A 401 -11.15 -23.98 -22.98
CA VAL A 401 -10.26 -23.02 -23.62
C VAL A 401 -9.74 -23.58 -24.95
N GLU A 402 -9.23 -24.81 -24.97
CA GLU A 402 -8.76 -25.49 -26.19
C GLU A 402 -9.83 -25.50 -27.28
N LYS A 403 -11.04 -25.96 -26.95
CA LYS A 403 -12.18 -26.00 -27.89
C LYS A 403 -12.56 -24.60 -28.39
N LEU A 404 -12.56 -23.61 -27.51
CA LEU A 404 -12.88 -22.23 -27.87
C LEU A 404 -11.82 -21.64 -28.79
N PHE A 405 -10.54 -21.81 -28.45
CA PHE A 405 -9.41 -21.30 -29.21
C PHE A 405 -9.42 -21.87 -30.63
N LYS A 406 -9.56 -23.20 -30.76
CA LYS A 406 -9.77 -23.86 -32.06
C LYS A 406 -10.96 -23.30 -32.80
N LYS A 407 -12.12 -23.18 -32.15
CA LYS A 407 -13.34 -22.64 -32.78
C LYS A 407 -13.09 -21.25 -33.36
N LYS A 408 -12.43 -20.36 -32.60
CA LYS A 408 -12.12 -18.98 -33.02
C LYS A 408 -11.11 -18.90 -34.15
N ILE A 409 -10.16 -19.82 -34.22
CA ILE A 409 -9.24 -19.94 -35.37
C ILE A 409 -10.00 -20.37 -36.63
N LEU A 410 -10.88 -21.37 -36.51
CA LEU A 410 -11.68 -21.87 -37.63
C LEU A 410 -12.70 -20.82 -38.14
N GLU A 411 -13.23 -19.98 -37.25
CA GLU A 411 -14.10 -18.84 -37.58
C GLU A 411 -13.32 -17.65 -38.20
N GLY A 412 -11.98 -17.71 -38.27
CA GLY A 412 -11.15 -16.61 -38.76
C GLY A 412 -11.09 -15.40 -37.82
N CYS A 413 -11.57 -15.56 -36.58
CA CYS A 413 -11.55 -14.52 -35.55
C CYS A 413 -10.14 -14.30 -34.99
N ILE A 414 -9.41 -15.39 -34.73
CA ILE A 414 -8.01 -15.35 -34.30
C ILE A 414 -7.14 -15.61 -35.53
N GLN A 415 -6.33 -14.62 -35.90
CA GLN A 415 -5.49 -14.62 -37.09
C GLN A 415 -4.00 -14.67 -36.74
N ASP A 416 -3.18 -15.09 -37.69
CA ASP A 416 -1.74 -15.38 -37.53
C ASP A 416 -0.98 -14.15 -36.99
N HIS A 417 -1.28 -12.96 -37.53
CA HIS A 417 -0.69 -11.69 -37.10
C HIS A 417 -1.00 -11.33 -35.63
N MET A 418 -2.12 -11.82 -35.07
CA MET A 418 -2.47 -11.55 -33.68
C MET A 418 -1.55 -12.31 -32.73
N PHE A 419 -1.18 -13.54 -33.09
CA PHE A 419 -0.24 -14.34 -32.31
C PHE A 419 1.19 -13.83 -32.46
N GLU A 420 1.59 -13.42 -33.66
CA GLU A 420 2.87 -12.72 -33.87
C GLU A 420 2.99 -11.49 -32.95
N ASN A 421 1.96 -10.64 -32.92
CA ASN A 421 1.94 -9.47 -32.03
C ASN A 421 1.80 -9.81 -30.54
N CYS A 422 1.37 -11.04 -30.22
CA CYS A 422 1.27 -11.55 -28.85
C CYS A 422 2.64 -11.99 -28.32
N ILE A 423 3.45 -12.64 -29.15
CA ILE A 423 4.74 -13.20 -28.79
C ILE A 423 5.87 -12.20 -29.01
N HIS A 424 5.89 -11.51 -30.16
CA HIS A 424 6.92 -10.52 -30.46
C HIS A 424 6.73 -9.26 -29.63
N GLY A 425 7.81 -8.80 -28.98
CA GLY A 425 7.84 -7.52 -28.26
C GLY A 425 7.94 -7.64 -26.74
N ILE A 426 7.72 -8.82 -26.18
CA ILE A 426 8.00 -9.09 -24.77
C ILE A 426 9.39 -9.71 -24.69
N LYS A 427 10.42 -8.85 -24.59
CA LYS A 427 11.85 -9.26 -24.56
C LYS A 427 12.15 -10.28 -23.45
N ASP A 428 11.31 -10.36 -22.43
CA ASP A 428 11.35 -11.31 -21.33
C ASP A 428 9.99 -11.97 -21.16
N LEU A 429 9.45 -12.64 -22.19
CA LEU A 429 8.24 -13.44 -22.00
C LEU A 429 8.48 -14.36 -20.80
N PRO A 430 7.71 -14.24 -19.71
CA PRO A 430 8.02 -15.02 -18.52
C PRO A 430 8.00 -16.49 -18.92
N LYS A 431 9.10 -17.20 -18.69
CA LYS A 431 9.25 -18.63 -19.09
C LYS A 431 8.05 -19.47 -18.68
N ASP A 432 7.37 -19.07 -17.61
CA ASP A 432 6.10 -19.60 -17.12
C ASP A 432 4.97 -19.71 -18.18
N TYR A 433 4.93 -18.86 -19.20
CA TYR A 433 3.88 -18.88 -20.24
C TYR A 433 4.20 -19.84 -21.39
N LEU A 434 5.47 -20.18 -21.59
CA LEU A 434 5.92 -21.05 -22.68
C LEU A 434 5.23 -22.43 -22.66
N PRO A 435 5.16 -23.16 -21.53
CA PRO A 435 4.46 -24.45 -21.47
C PRO A 435 2.99 -24.37 -21.90
N THR A 436 2.33 -23.24 -21.63
CA THR A 436 0.93 -23.03 -21.99
C THR A 436 0.77 -22.88 -23.49
N PHE A 437 1.59 -22.04 -24.12
CA PHE A 437 1.53 -21.88 -25.57
C PHE A 437 1.96 -23.14 -26.31
N LEU A 438 2.95 -23.89 -25.81
CA LEU A 438 3.33 -25.19 -26.36
C LEU A 438 2.18 -26.20 -26.26
N SER A 439 1.49 -26.26 -25.11
CA SER A 439 0.33 -27.14 -24.93
C SER A 439 -0.82 -26.81 -25.90
N LEU A 440 -1.16 -25.52 -26.05
CA LEU A 440 -2.17 -25.07 -27.01
C LEU A 440 -1.77 -25.38 -28.46
N SER A 441 -0.49 -25.20 -28.80
CA SER A 441 0.03 -25.50 -30.14
C SER A 441 -0.01 -27.00 -30.42
N ALA A 442 0.38 -27.84 -29.46
CA ALA A 442 0.28 -29.30 -29.56
C ALA A 442 -1.17 -29.76 -29.75
N TYR A 443 -2.13 -29.18 -29.02
CA TYR A 443 -3.55 -29.46 -29.20
C TYR A 443 -4.03 -29.15 -30.62
N LEU A 444 -3.62 -28.00 -31.19
CA LEU A 444 -3.98 -27.61 -32.55
C LEU A 444 -3.38 -28.53 -33.61
N LEU A 445 -2.13 -28.96 -33.45
CA LEU A 445 -1.50 -29.93 -34.36
C LEU A 445 -2.18 -31.31 -34.33
N ALA A 446 -2.72 -31.70 -33.18
CA ALA A 446 -3.47 -32.95 -33.02
C ALA A 446 -4.90 -32.88 -33.60
N CYS A 447 -5.40 -31.70 -34.00
CA CYS A 447 -6.70 -31.55 -34.63
C CYS A 447 -6.71 -32.12 -36.06
N LYS A 448 -7.89 -32.35 -36.63
CA LYS A 448 -8.03 -32.90 -38.01
C LYS A 448 -8.12 -31.80 -39.07
N GLU A 449 -8.53 -30.61 -38.65
CA GLU A 449 -8.81 -29.47 -39.51
C GLU A 449 -7.49 -28.81 -39.94
N GLN A 450 -7.27 -28.73 -41.25
CA GLN A 450 -6.03 -28.20 -41.82
C GLN A 450 -5.70 -26.79 -41.30
N ARG A 451 -6.69 -25.88 -41.24
CA ARG A 451 -6.47 -24.52 -40.74
C ARG A 451 -6.01 -24.47 -39.28
N ALA A 452 -6.50 -25.39 -38.44
CA ALA A 452 -6.07 -25.48 -37.04
C ALA A 452 -4.62 -25.99 -36.96
N GLN A 453 -4.27 -27.00 -37.77
CA GLN A 453 -2.90 -27.51 -37.85
C GLN A 453 -1.92 -26.45 -38.36
N GLU A 454 -2.25 -25.73 -39.43
CA GLU A 454 -1.46 -24.61 -39.97
C GLU A 454 -1.20 -23.53 -38.91
N PHE A 455 -2.25 -23.14 -38.16
CA PHE A 455 -2.09 -22.19 -37.06
C PHE A 455 -1.19 -22.73 -35.94
N GLY A 456 -1.29 -24.03 -35.62
CA GLY A 456 -0.40 -24.70 -34.68
C GLY A 456 1.08 -24.64 -35.12
N ILE A 457 1.37 -24.89 -36.39
CA ILE A 457 2.72 -24.77 -36.97
C ILE A 457 3.22 -23.33 -36.86
N HIS A 458 2.35 -22.36 -37.20
CA HIS A 458 2.65 -20.94 -37.08
C HIS A 458 3.02 -20.54 -35.64
N MET A 459 2.25 -21.00 -34.65
CA MET A 459 2.55 -20.76 -33.24
C MET A 459 3.91 -21.32 -32.83
N TYR A 460 4.22 -22.56 -33.19
CA TYR A 460 5.54 -23.16 -32.92
C TYR A 460 6.67 -22.36 -33.55
N THR A 461 6.49 -21.90 -34.77
CA THR A 461 7.50 -21.12 -35.51
C THR A 461 7.74 -19.78 -34.82
N CYS A 462 6.68 -19.04 -34.46
CA CYS A 462 6.79 -17.77 -33.75
C CYS A 462 7.46 -17.92 -32.37
N ILE A 463 7.09 -18.97 -31.62
CA ILE A 463 7.70 -19.27 -30.32
C ILE A 463 9.20 -19.57 -30.52
N PHE A 464 9.53 -20.44 -31.46
CA PHE A 464 10.92 -20.83 -31.73
C PHE A 464 11.80 -19.64 -32.13
N ASP A 465 11.27 -18.73 -32.94
CA ASP A 465 11.99 -17.55 -33.42
C ASP A 465 12.26 -16.52 -32.31
N GLU A 466 11.31 -16.33 -31.37
CA GLU A 466 11.43 -15.33 -30.30
C GLU A 466 12.32 -15.79 -29.13
N PHE A 467 12.28 -17.08 -28.75
CA PHE A 467 13.10 -17.59 -27.65
C PHE A 467 14.54 -17.84 -28.12
N SER A 468 15.48 -17.01 -27.64
CA SER A 468 16.90 -17.12 -28.00
C SER A 468 17.70 -18.08 -27.11
N ASP A 469 17.19 -18.46 -25.93
CA ASP A 469 17.90 -19.34 -25.02
C ASP A 469 17.81 -20.82 -25.40
N ALA A 470 18.94 -21.52 -25.31
CA ALA A 470 19.06 -22.91 -25.73
C ALA A 470 18.11 -23.87 -24.99
N TYR A 471 17.75 -23.56 -23.74
CA TYR A 471 16.83 -24.37 -22.94
C TYR A 471 15.38 -24.29 -23.45
N SER A 472 14.85 -23.07 -23.64
CA SER A 472 13.50 -22.90 -24.19
C SER A 472 13.40 -23.41 -25.63
N ARG A 473 14.46 -23.28 -26.44
CA ARG A 473 14.53 -23.93 -27.76
C ARG A 473 14.51 -25.45 -27.66
N GLN A 474 15.21 -26.03 -26.68
CA GLN A 474 15.21 -27.47 -26.45
C GLN A 474 13.81 -27.99 -26.06
N GLU A 475 13.08 -27.30 -25.17
CA GLU A 475 11.69 -27.68 -24.86
C GLU A 475 10.80 -27.69 -26.11
N VAL A 476 10.96 -26.68 -26.98
CA VAL A 476 10.24 -26.61 -28.25
C VAL A 476 10.62 -27.80 -29.15
N TYR A 477 11.92 -28.11 -29.27
CA TYR A 477 12.41 -29.26 -30.04
C TYR A 477 11.90 -30.60 -29.51
N GLU A 478 11.87 -30.80 -28.19
CA GLU A 478 11.43 -32.04 -27.57
C GLU A 478 9.95 -32.31 -27.86
N VAL A 479 9.09 -31.29 -27.71
CA VAL A 479 7.67 -31.40 -28.05
C VAL A 479 7.48 -31.65 -29.54
N PHE A 480 8.27 -30.98 -30.39
CA PHE A 480 8.25 -31.14 -31.83
C PHE A 480 8.63 -32.57 -32.28
N ILE A 481 9.69 -33.14 -31.69
CA ILE A 481 10.12 -34.52 -31.96
C ILE A 481 9.06 -35.51 -31.50
N LEU A 482 8.49 -35.32 -30.30
CA LEU A 482 7.44 -36.19 -29.77
C LEU A 482 6.23 -36.23 -30.71
N LEU A 483 5.81 -35.09 -31.23
CA LEU A 483 4.70 -34.99 -32.18
C LEU A 483 5.05 -35.61 -33.54
N ALA A 484 6.26 -35.39 -34.06
CA ALA A 484 6.71 -35.99 -35.32
C ALA A 484 6.77 -37.52 -35.24
N VAL A 485 7.26 -38.06 -34.12
CA VAL A 485 7.29 -39.49 -33.85
C VAL A 485 5.87 -40.04 -33.73
N ALA A 486 4.99 -39.39 -32.95
CA ALA A 486 3.59 -39.79 -32.82
C ALA A 486 2.85 -39.80 -34.17
N ALA A 487 3.12 -38.83 -35.04
CA ALA A 487 2.52 -38.77 -36.38
C ALA A 487 2.99 -39.92 -37.28
N GLN A 488 4.27 -40.34 -37.19
CA GLN A 488 4.81 -41.48 -37.94
C GLN A 488 4.21 -42.83 -37.53
N TYR A 489 3.78 -42.98 -36.27
CA TYR A 489 3.07 -44.19 -35.80
C TYR A 489 1.57 -44.17 -36.08
N SER A 490 0.99 -43.03 -36.48
CA SER A 490 -0.42 -42.95 -36.88
C SER A 490 -0.57 -43.38 -38.34
N SER A 491 -1.05 -44.62 -38.54
CA SER A 491 -1.22 -45.25 -39.84
C SER A 491 -2.36 -44.61 -40.67
N GLN A 492 -2.13 -43.44 -41.28
CA GLN A 492 -3.00 -42.90 -42.33
C GLN A 492 -2.25 -42.82 -43.69
N PRO A 493 -2.90 -43.17 -44.82
CA PRO A 493 -2.22 -43.38 -46.10
C PRO A 493 -1.93 -42.09 -46.88
N TYR A 494 -2.33 -40.93 -46.34
CA TYR A 494 -1.93 -39.63 -46.87
C TYR A 494 -0.78 -39.13 -46.02
N GLY A 495 0.43 -39.19 -46.56
CA GLY A 495 1.60 -38.60 -45.92
C GLY A 495 1.27 -37.17 -45.51
N PHE A 496 1.31 -36.91 -44.19
CA PHE A 496 1.07 -35.59 -43.63
C PHE A 496 2.00 -34.59 -44.35
N PRO A 497 1.48 -33.60 -45.11
CA PRO A 497 2.31 -32.51 -45.68
C PRO A 497 3.13 -31.82 -44.58
N ILE A 498 2.55 -31.80 -43.39
CA ILE A 498 3.11 -31.39 -42.11
C ILE A 498 4.42 -32.14 -41.82
N ALA A 499 4.48 -33.46 -41.92
CA ALA A 499 5.73 -34.19 -41.65
C ALA A 499 6.89 -33.77 -42.57
N ASN A 500 6.59 -33.41 -43.82
CA ASN A 500 7.60 -32.94 -44.78
C ASN A 500 8.02 -31.48 -44.54
N GLU A 501 7.10 -30.58 -44.20
CA GLU A 501 7.46 -29.22 -43.77
C GLU A 501 8.24 -29.23 -42.46
N LEU A 502 7.82 -30.03 -41.49
CA LEU A 502 8.48 -30.21 -40.20
C LEU A 502 9.90 -30.81 -40.38
N LEU A 503 10.06 -31.78 -41.30
CA LEU A 503 11.38 -32.31 -41.68
C LEU A 503 12.23 -31.28 -42.45
N MET A 504 11.63 -30.38 -43.22
CA MET A 504 12.33 -29.28 -43.88
C MET A 504 12.86 -28.25 -42.87
N ILE A 505 12.08 -27.91 -41.85
CA ILE A 505 12.50 -27.03 -40.75
C ILE A 505 13.66 -27.67 -39.98
N LEU A 506 13.55 -28.95 -39.60
CA LEU A 506 14.64 -29.69 -38.95
C LEU A 506 15.91 -29.80 -39.83
N ARG A 507 15.76 -30.04 -41.14
CA ARG A 507 16.89 -30.11 -42.09
C ARG A 507 17.56 -28.77 -42.36
N LYS A 508 16.80 -27.66 -42.33
CA LYS A 508 17.39 -26.31 -42.41
C LYS A 508 18.24 -25.98 -41.18
N GLN A 509 17.89 -26.51 -40.01
CA GLN A 509 18.59 -26.27 -38.75
C GLN A 509 19.80 -27.20 -38.53
N ALA A 510 19.75 -28.47 -38.99
CA ALA A 510 20.89 -29.39 -38.90
C ALA A 510 22.09 -29.01 -39.80
N ASN A 511 21.91 -28.03 -40.69
CA ASN A 511 22.92 -27.52 -41.61
C ASN A 511 23.48 -26.13 -41.21
N TYR A 512 23.19 -25.65 -39.99
CA TYR A 512 23.80 -24.44 -39.41
C TYR A 512 24.66 -24.77 -38.19
#